data_AF-A0A957TH39-F1
#
_entry.id   AF-A0A957TH39-F1
#
_cell.length_a   1.000
_cell.length_b   1.000
_cell.length_c   1.000
_cell.angle_alpha   90.00
_cell.angle_beta   90.00
_cell.angle_gamma   90.00
#
_symmetry.space_group_name_H-M   'P 1'
#
loop_
_entity.id
_entity.type
_entity.pdbx_description
1 polymer ?
#
loop_
_entity_poly.entity_id
_entity_poly.type
_entity_poly.pdbx_seq_one_letter_code
_entity_poly.pdbx_strand_id
1 'polypeptide(L)'
;MGKNAHESNRLVGERMVADEVRWLGAKAAELLADYQANQPAPRQPLTFMALEQIWASEVMPQLREFKTMQYLERTPPPADSTWQLNYRIPAVEEL
;
A
#
# COMPACT_ATOMS: atom_id res chain seq x y z
N MET A 1 -16.16 -23.97 -6.42
CA MET A 1 -15.71 -23.41 -7.72
C MET A 1 -15.01 -24.51 -8.50
N GLY A 2 -15.28 -24.62 -9.80
CA GLY A 2 -14.53 -25.51 -10.70
C GLY A 2 -13.10 -25.02 -10.92
N LYS A 3 -12.24 -25.87 -11.51
CA LYS A 3 -10.82 -25.55 -11.71
C LYS A 3 -10.59 -24.63 -12.91
N ASN A 4 -11.60 -24.47 -13.76
CA ASN A 4 -11.61 -23.57 -14.91
C ASN A 4 -12.99 -22.90 -15.07
N ALA A 5 -13.08 -21.94 -15.99
CA ALA A 5 -14.31 -21.17 -16.22
C ALA A 5 -15.50 -22.04 -16.64
N HIS A 6 -15.27 -23.09 -17.46
CA HIS A 6 -16.32 -23.99 -17.92
C HIS A 6 -16.91 -24.84 -16.78
N GLU A 7 -16.07 -25.22 -15.81
CA GLU A 7 -16.47 -25.95 -14.61
C GLU A 7 -17.02 -25.04 -13.50
N SER A 8 -17.08 -23.72 -13.73
CA SER A 8 -17.63 -22.79 -12.75
C SER A 8 -19.16 -22.95 -12.63
N ASN A 9 -19.68 -22.75 -11.42
CA ASN A 9 -21.11 -22.83 -11.16
C ASN A 9 -21.60 -21.45 -10.71
N ARG A 10 -22.53 -20.89 -11.47
CA ARG A 10 -23.08 -19.55 -11.24
C ARG A 10 -23.65 -19.38 -9.83
N LEU A 11 -24.49 -20.31 -9.38
CA LEU A 11 -25.14 -20.23 -8.06
C LEU A 11 -24.11 -20.28 -6.92
N VAL A 12 -23.06 -21.09 -7.09
CA VAL A 12 -21.94 -21.13 -6.12
C VAL A 12 -21.20 -19.80 -6.12
N GLY A 13 -20.93 -19.20 -7.28
CA GLY A 13 -20.30 -17.89 -7.40
C GLY A 13 -21.12 -16.77 -6.79
N GLU A 14 -22.43 -16.73 -7.04
CA GLU A 14 -23.35 -15.75 -6.45
C GLU A 14 -23.37 -15.85 -4.92
N ARG A 15 -23.39 -17.08 -4.37
CA ARG A 15 -23.27 -17.28 -2.92
C ARG A 15 -21.94 -16.77 -2.37
N MET A 16 -20.83 -17.08 -3.04
CA MET A 16 -19.50 -16.59 -2.63
C MET A 16 -19.46 -15.06 -2.61
N VAL A 17 -19.95 -14.41 -3.67
CA VAL A 17 -20.04 -12.94 -3.73
C VAL A 17 -20.89 -12.40 -2.58
N ALA A 18 -22.05 -13.01 -2.30
CA ALA A 18 -22.92 -12.58 -1.22
C ALA A 18 -22.27 -12.71 0.16
N ASP A 19 -21.44 -13.74 0.36
CA ASP A 19 -20.69 -13.93 1.61
C ASP A 19 -19.57 -12.91 1.75
N GLU A 20 -18.79 -12.65 0.69
CA GLU A 20 -17.72 -11.64 0.69
C GLU A 20 -18.27 -10.22 0.89
N VAL A 21 -19.35 -9.86 0.21
CA VAL A 21 -20.00 -8.55 0.39
C VAL A 21 -20.48 -8.37 1.83
N ARG A 22 -21.07 -9.41 2.41
CA ARG A 22 -21.52 -9.38 3.82
C ARG A 22 -20.34 -9.19 4.77
N TRP A 23 -19.25 -9.94 4.56
CA TRP A 23 -18.07 -9.85 5.40
C TRP A 23 -17.37 -8.49 5.27
N LEU A 24 -17.13 -8.02 4.04
CA LEU A 24 -16.51 -6.71 3.79
C LEU A 24 -17.36 -5.57 4.33
N GLY A 25 -18.68 -5.64 4.17
CA GLY A 25 -19.60 -4.65 4.72
C GLY A 25 -19.55 -4.59 6.25
N ALA A 26 -19.55 -5.75 6.92
CA ALA A 26 -19.40 -5.83 8.37
C ALA A 26 -18.04 -5.29 8.83
N LYS A 27 -16.95 -5.63 8.15
CA LYS A 27 -15.61 -5.13 8.47
C LYS A 27 -15.51 -3.62 8.28
N ALA A 28 -16.10 -3.07 7.21
CA ALA A 28 -16.15 -1.63 6.99
C ALA A 28 -16.91 -0.92 8.12
N ALA A 29 -18.05 -1.46 8.55
CA ALA A 29 -18.80 -0.92 9.68
C ALA A 29 -18.00 -0.96 10.99
N GLU A 30 -17.28 -2.06 11.25
CA GLU A 30 -16.37 -2.18 12.40
C GLU A 30 -15.27 -1.10 12.36
N LEU A 31 -14.59 -0.95 11.22
CA LEU A 31 -13.52 0.04 11.05
C LEU A 31 -14.03 1.48 11.17
N LEU A 32 -15.24 1.77 10.71
CA LEU A 32 -15.86 3.09 10.87
C LEU A 32 -16.23 3.37 12.32
N ALA A 33 -16.76 2.37 13.04
CA ALA A 33 -17.06 2.50 14.46
C ALA A 33 -15.78 2.74 15.27
N ASP A 34 -14.71 2.00 14.96
CA ASP A 34 -13.39 2.20 15.57
C ASP A 34 -12.83 3.59 15.27
N TYR A 35 -12.88 4.05 14.02
CA TYR A 35 -12.46 5.39 13.65
C TYR A 35 -13.23 6.48 14.39
N GLN A 36 -14.54 6.30 14.62
CA GLN A 36 -15.36 7.24 15.37
C GLN A 36 -15.04 7.23 16.87
N ALA A 37 -14.80 6.06 17.46
CA ALA A 37 -14.45 5.91 18.86
C ALA A 37 -13.03 6.41 19.16
N ASN A 38 -12.10 6.15 18.24
CA ASN A 38 -10.69 6.48 18.32
C ASN A 38 -10.33 7.53 17.26
N GLN A 39 -11.10 8.62 17.21
CA GLN A 39 -10.82 9.69 16.26
C GLN A 39 -9.38 10.17 16.42
N PRO A 40 -8.59 10.17 15.33
CA PRO A 40 -7.26 10.73 15.37
C PRO A 40 -7.32 12.18 15.84
N ALA A 41 -6.27 12.63 16.51
CA ALA A 41 -6.12 14.04 16.83
C ALA A 41 -6.36 14.91 15.58
N PRO A 42 -6.93 16.12 15.73
CA PRO A 42 -7.25 17.00 14.61
C PRO A 42 -6.07 17.12 13.64
N ARG A 43 -6.23 16.56 12.44
CA ARG A 43 -5.19 16.64 11.41
C ARG A 43 -5.23 18.03 10.81
N GLN A 44 -4.16 18.79 11.00
CA GLN A 44 -4.01 20.07 10.32
C GLN A 44 -3.61 19.82 8.86
N PRO A 45 -4.16 20.57 7.89
CA PRO A 45 -3.64 20.56 6.53
C PRO A 45 -2.14 20.89 6.54
N LEU A 46 -1.34 20.08 5.86
CA LEU A 46 0.10 20.32 5.72
C LEU A 46 0.37 21.23 4.53
N THR A 47 1.30 22.16 4.69
CA THR A 47 1.86 22.91 3.56
C THR A 47 2.83 22.03 2.78
N PHE A 48 3.16 22.43 1.55
CA PHE A 48 4.24 21.76 0.79
C PHE A 48 5.55 21.72 1.58
N MET A 49 5.95 22.83 2.21
CA MET A 49 7.17 22.87 3.03
C MET A 49 7.11 21.94 4.26
N ALA A 50 5.95 21.83 4.90
CA ALA A 50 5.78 20.91 6.03
C ALA A 50 5.91 19.45 5.57
N LEU A 51 5.39 19.13 4.37
CA LEU A 51 5.55 17.80 3.78
C LEU A 51 7.02 17.50 3.45
N GLU A 52 7.74 18.43 2.83
CA GLU A 52 9.18 18.29 2.55
C GLU A 52 9.99 18.08 3.83
N GLN A 53 9.66 18.81 4.89
CA GLN A 53 10.30 18.66 6.20
C GLN A 53 10.11 17.23 6.74
N ILE A 54 8.88 16.70 6.72
CA ILE A 54 8.58 15.32 7.16
C ILE A 54 9.36 14.31 6.32
N TRP A 55 9.40 14.51 5.00
CA TRP A 55 10.18 13.64 4.12
C TRP A 55 11.65 13.63 4.51
N ALA A 56 12.26 14.81 4.71
CA ALA A 56 13.66 14.93 5.08
C ALA A 56 13.96 14.37 6.48
N SER A 57 13.13 14.65 7.48
CA SER A 57 13.44 14.32 8.87
C SER A 57 12.97 12.94 9.32
N GLU A 58 11.90 12.40 8.73
CA GLU A 58 11.27 11.17 9.21
C GLU A 58 11.32 10.04 8.19
N VAL A 59 11.02 10.32 6.92
CA VAL A 59 10.88 9.27 5.89
C VAL A 59 12.23 8.89 5.28
N MET A 60 12.99 9.87 4.78
CA MET A 60 14.24 9.64 4.07
C MET A 60 15.26 8.84 4.89
N PRO A 61 15.45 9.10 6.20
CA PRO A 61 16.38 8.33 7.03
C PRO A 61 16.00 6.84 7.15
N GLN A 62 14.72 6.52 7.01
CA GLN A 62 14.19 5.15 7.16
C GLN A 62 13.96 4.45 5.82
N LEU A 63 14.12 5.15 4.69
CA LEU A 63 13.69 4.67 3.38
C LEU A 63 14.36 3.36 2.96
N ARG A 64 15.60 3.12 3.40
CA ARG A 64 16.37 1.89 3.14
C ARG A 64 15.82 0.67 3.89
N GLU A 65 15.13 0.89 5.00
CA GLU A 65 14.54 -0.17 5.82
C GLU A 65 13.20 -0.65 5.27
N PHE A 66 12.60 0.08 4.32
CA PHE A 66 11.31 -0.26 3.75
C PHE A 66 11.44 -1.52 2.88
N LYS A 67 10.69 -2.57 3.24
CA LYS A 67 10.71 -3.85 2.53
C LYS A 67 10.34 -3.75 1.06
N THR A 68 9.50 -2.77 0.70
CA THR A 68 9.13 -2.50 -0.70
C THR A 68 10.26 -1.88 -1.52
N MET A 69 11.21 -1.20 -0.86
CA MET A 69 12.38 -0.60 -1.48
C MET A 69 13.57 -1.57 -1.56
N GLN A 70 13.57 -2.61 -0.72
CA GLN A 70 14.61 -3.64 -0.73
C GLN A 70 14.47 -4.52 -1.97
N TYR A 71 15.56 -4.63 -2.74
CA TYR A 71 15.56 -5.36 -4.00
C TYR A 71 15.52 -6.89 -3.85
N LEU A 72 15.72 -7.44 -2.64
CA LEU A 72 15.47 -8.85 -2.27
C LEU A 72 15.80 -9.85 -3.40
N GLU A 73 17.05 -9.81 -3.89
CA GLU A 73 17.59 -10.72 -4.93
C GLU A 73 16.94 -10.59 -6.32
N ARG A 74 16.11 -9.58 -6.56
CA ARG A 74 15.54 -9.30 -7.89
C ARG A 74 16.63 -8.85 -8.86
N THR A 75 16.46 -9.25 -10.11
CA THR A 75 17.33 -8.81 -11.20
C THR A 75 17.19 -7.30 -11.39
N PRO A 76 18.29 -6.53 -11.38
CA PRO A 76 18.25 -5.11 -11.66
C PRO A 76 17.72 -4.84 -13.09
N PRO A 77 17.09 -3.68 -13.34
CA PRO A 77 16.76 -3.27 -14.69
C PRO A 77 18.03 -3.15 -15.55
N PRO A 78 17.93 -3.29 -16.88
CA PRO A 78 19.05 -3.05 -17.80
C PRO A 78 19.72 -1.69 -17.57
N ALA A 79 21.02 -1.58 -17.84
CA ALA A 79 21.79 -0.37 -17.55
C ALA A 79 21.33 0.87 -18.35
N ASP A 80 20.74 0.66 -19.52
CA ASP A 80 20.17 1.67 -20.41
C ASP A 80 18.69 1.98 -20.14
N SER A 81 18.08 1.30 -19.16
CA SER A 81 16.68 1.51 -18.79
C SER A 81 16.50 2.81 -18.02
N THR A 82 15.44 3.57 -18.35
CA THR A 82 15.02 4.75 -17.56
C THR A 82 14.75 4.40 -16.10
N TRP A 83 14.40 3.15 -15.79
CA TRP A 83 14.16 2.67 -14.44
C TRP A 83 15.43 2.65 -13.56
N GLN A 84 16.62 2.69 -14.16
CA GLN A 84 17.88 2.81 -13.39
C GLN A 84 17.94 4.09 -12.55
N LEU A 85 17.27 5.17 -12.98
CA LEU A 85 17.21 6.44 -12.25
C LEU A 85 16.60 6.29 -10.85
N ASN A 86 15.67 5.34 -10.67
CA ASN A 86 14.98 5.08 -9.40
C ASN A 86 15.40 3.76 -8.76
N TYR A 87 16.38 3.06 -9.36
CA TYR A 87 16.79 1.75 -8.88
C TYR A 87 17.70 1.84 -7.65
N ARG A 88 18.32 2.99 -7.38
CA ARG A 88 19.11 3.18 -6.16
C ARG A 88 18.28 3.86 -5.11
N ILE A 89 18.28 3.33 -3.89
CA ILE A 89 17.70 4.03 -2.75
C ILE A 89 18.68 5.16 -2.39
N PRO A 90 18.27 6.43 -2.45
CA PRO A 90 19.16 7.56 -2.19
C PRO A 90 19.80 7.46 -0.80
N ALA A 91 21.03 7.96 -0.67
CA ALA A 91 21.64 8.19 0.63
C ALA A 91 21.12 9.49 1.26
N VAL A 92 21.11 9.56 2.59
CA VAL A 92 20.68 10.77 3.30
C VAL A 92 21.63 11.94 3.00
N GLU A 93 22.88 11.63 2.64
CA GLU A 93 23.95 12.57 2.33
C GLU A 93 23.94 13.08 0.87
N GLU A 94 23.07 12.54 0.01
CA GLU A 94 23.01 12.86 -1.44
C GLU A 94 21.95 13.93 -1.78
N LEU A 95 21.37 14.59 -0.77
CA LEU A 95 20.37 15.67 -0.88
C LEU A 95 20.90 16.98 -0.27
#